data_AF-A0A1V1WRH7-F1
#
_entry.id   AF-A0A1V1WRH7-F1
#
_cell.length_a   1.000
_cell.length_b   1.000
_cell.length_c   1.000
_cell.angle_alpha   90.00
_cell.angle_beta   90.00
_cell.angle_gamma   90.00
#
_symmetry.space_group_name_H-M   'P 1'
#
loop_
_entity.id
_entity.type
_entity.pdbx_description
1 polymer ?
#
loop_
_entity_poly.entity_id
_entity_poly.type
_entity_poly.pdbx_seq_one_letter_code
_entity_poly.pdbx_strand_id
1 'polypeptide(L)'
;MTPSIAKGGRISSIVPMCPHIDNNEHSVQIVVTEQGLADLRGLGSAQRAEIIIKNCAHPIYRDYLQQYIQNARFGHICHDLRRCFELHRNLLEYGAMLPDVGQDII
;
A
#
# COMPACT_ATOMS: atom_id res chain seq x y z
N MET A 1 12.79 -6.78 2.68
CA MET A 1 12.52 -6.13 3.98
C MET A 1 12.56 -4.63 3.75
N THR A 2 11.59 -3.88 4.27
CA THR A 2 11.54 -2.42 4.16
C THR A 2 10.82 -1.83 5.37
N PRO A 3 11.16 -0.62 5.85
CA PRO A 3 10.27 0.11 6.75
C PRO A 3 8.89 0.32 6.09
N SER A 4 7.81 0.32 6.87
CA SER A 4 6.44 0.49 6.35
C SER A 4 6.16 1.93 5.90
N ILE A 5 6.94 2.90 6.38
CA ILE A 5 6.88 4.33 6.04
C ILE A 5 8.28 4.91 5.79
N ALA A 6 8.31 6.02 5.07
CA ALA A 6 9.50 6.84 4.86
C ALA A 6 9.21 8.34 5.06
N LYS A 7 10.27 9.15 5.12
CA LYS A 7 10.21 10.63 5.24
C LYS A 7 9.32 11.10 6.40
N GLY A 8 9.50 10.50 7.58
CA GLY A 8 8.76 10.88 8.79
C GLY A 8 7.26 10.59 8.71
N GLY A 9 6.88 9.52 8.02
CA GLY A 9 5.46 9.12 7.87
C GLY A 9 4.76 9.70 6.65
N ARG A 10 5.38 10.64 5.92
CA ARG A 10 4.79 11.26 4.72
C ARG A 10 4.69 10.33 3.50
N ILE A 11 5.41 9.21 3.50
CA ILE A 11 5.40 8.22 2.41
C ILE A 11 5.11 6.84 3.00
N SER A 12 4.18 6.12 2.37
CA SER A 12 3.95 4.68 2.61
C SER A 12 4.82 3.83 1.69
N SER A 13 5.35 2.73 2.22
CA SER A 13 6.00 1.68 1.43
C SER A 13 5.00 0.66 0.86
N ILE A 14 3.78 0.60 1.41
CA ILE A 14 2.67 -0.19 0.87
C ILE A 14 1.72 0.76 0.14
N VAL A 15 1.55 0.56 -1.15
CA VAL A 15 0.75 1.43 -2.03
C VAL A 15 -0.26 0.61 -2.84
N PRO A 16 -1.34 1.23 -3.34
CA PRO A 16 -2.29 0.54 -4.21
C PRO A 16 -1.65 -0.07 -5.46
N MET A 17 -0.71 0.64 -6.10
CA MET A 17 0.03 0.15 -7.26
C MET A 17 1.43 0.78 -7.27
N CYS A 18 2.47 -0.04 -7.46
CA CYS A 18 3.83 0.47 -7.60
C CYS A 18 3.97 1.25 -8.93
N PRO A 19 4.60 2.43 -8.94
CA PRO A 19 4.79 3.22 -10.18
C PRO A 19 5.83 2.59 -11.12
N HIS A 20 6.65 1.69 -10.59
CA HIS A 20 7.58 0.85 -11.32
C HIS A 20 7.54 -0.55 -10.70
N ILE A 21 7.57 -1.60 -11.53
CA ILE A 21 7.49 -2.99 -11.08
C ILE A 21 8.75 -3.72 -11.55
N ASP A 22 9.68 -3.95 -10.62
CA ASP A 22 10.86 -4.78 -10.87
C ASP A 22 10.56 -6.27 -10.71
N ASN A 23 9.68 -6.61 -9.76
CA ASN A 23 9.32 -7.98 -9.41
C ASN A 23 7.80 -8.10 -9.32
N ASN A 24 7.23 -9.12 -9.97
CA ASN A 24 5.79 -9.34 -9.97
C ASN A 24 5.36 -10.24 -8.79
N GLU A 25 4.05 -10.44 -8.67
CA GLU A 25 3.41 -11.23 -7.62
C GLU A 25 3.81 -12.71 -7.63
N HIS A 26 4.23 -13.24 -8.78
CA HIS A 26 4.69 -14.63 -8.90
C HIS A 26 6.11 -14.81 -8.34
N SER A 27 6.92 -13.75 -8.34
CA SER A 27 8.29 -13.76 -7.83
C SER A 27 8.41 -13.40 -6.35
N VAL A 28 7.44 -12.67 -5.78
CA VAL A 28 7.49 -12.23 -4.37
C VAL A 28 6.62 -13.11 -3.48
N GLN A 29 7.26 -13.85 -2.57
CA GLN A 29 6.56 -14.75 -1.64
C GLN A 29 6.40 -14.18 -0.21
N ILE A 30 7.34 -13.36 0.27
CA ILE A 30 7.32 -12.84 1.65
C ILE A 30 7.56 -11.33 1.64
N VAL A 31 6.76 -10.59 2.39
CA VAL A 31 6.95 -9.15 2.66
C VAL A 31 7.13 -8.94 4.16
N VAL A 32 8.10 -8.12 4.56
CA VAL A 32 8.41 -7.83 5.96
C VAL A 32 8.64 -6.33 6.16
N THR A 33 7.98 -5.79 7.18
CA THR A 33 8.16 -4.44 7.72
C THR A 33 8.27 -4.49 9.24
N GLU A 34 8.48 -3.36 9.90
CA GLU A 34 8.43 -3.28 11.36
C GLU A 34 7.03 -3.53 11.95
N GLN A 35 5.97 -3.51 11.13
CA GLN A 35 4.61 -3.85 11.53
C GLN A 35 4.36 -5.37 11.61
N GLY A 36 5.21 -6.16 10.95
CA GLY A 36 5.05 -7.61 10.86
C GLY A 36 5.42 -8.21 9.51
N LEU A 37 5.01 -9.48 9.33
CA LEU A 37 5.33 -10.33 8.19
C LEU A 37 4.05 -10.78 7.46
N ALA A 38 4.09 -10.72 6.13
CA ALA A 38 3.08 -11.27 5.24
C ALA A 38 3.68 -12.42 4.42
N ASP A 39 3.19 -13.64 4.65
CA ASP A 39 3.49 -14.82 3.84
C ASP A 39 2.44 -14.96 2.75
N LEU A 40 2.88 -14.97 1.49
CA LEU A 40 2.03 -14.86 0.30
C LEU A 40 1.95 -16.16 -0.50
N ARG A 41 2.57 -17.23 -0.01
CA ARG A 41 2.60 -18.53 -0.70
C ARG A 41 1.21 -19.15 -0.73
N GLY A 42 0.78 -19.62 -1.91
CA GLY A 42 -0.51 -20.29 -2.09
C GLY A 42 -1.74 -19.39 -2.03
N LEU A 43 -1.56 -18.05 -1.98
CA LEU A 43 -2.66 -17.09 -1.86
C LEU A 43 -3.06 -16.49 -3.21
N GLY A 44 -4.37 -16.28 -3.39
CA GLY A 44 -4.90 -15.48 -4.50
C GLY A 44 -4.70 -13.97 -4.30
N SER A 45 -4.80 -13.18 -5.36
CA SER A 45 -4.47 -11.74 -5.36
C SER A 45 -5.19 -10.93 -4.28
N ALA A 46 -6.49 -11.19 -4.04
CA ALA A 46 -7.25 -10.53 -2.98
C ALA A 46 -6.73 -10.87 -1.57
N GLN A 47 -6.46 -12.16 -1.31
CA GLN A 47 -5.91 -12.62 -0.03
C GLN A 47 -4.51 -12.07 0.23
N ARG A 48 -3.68 -11.99 -0.82
CA ARG A 48 -2.35 -11.37 -0.75
C ARG A 48 -2.47 -9.91 -0.32
N ALA A 49 -3.35 -9.14 -0.97
CA ALA A 49 -3.56 -7.74 -0.64
C ALA A 49 -4.04 -7.55 0.81
N GLU A 50 -5.02 -8.35 1.25
CA GLU A 50 -5.54 -8.32 2.63
C GLU A 50 -4.43 -8.58 3.67
N ILE A 51 -3.61 -9.62 3.48
CA ILE A 51 -2.55 -9.99 4.43
C ILE A 51 -1.41 -8.97 4.41
N ILE A 52 -1.03 -8.43 3.25
CA ILE A 52 -0.03 -7.34 3.17
C ILE A 52 -0.52 -6.12 3.94
N ILE A 53 -1.78 -5.70 3.73
CA ILE A 53 -2.35 -4.54 4.42
C ILE A 53 -2.43 -4.78 5.93
N LYS A 54 -2.91 -5.95 6.33
CA LYS A 54 -3.08 -6.31 7.74
C LYS A 54 -1.76 -6.43 8.50
N ASN A 55 -0.72 -6.98 7.89
CA ASN A 55 0.51 -7.32 8.60
C ASN A 55 1.70 -6.40 8.30
N CYS A 56 1.68 -5.66 7.19
CA CYS A 56 2.84 -4.87 6.74
C CYS A 56 2.55 -3.39 6.50
N ALA A 57 1.30 -2.99 6.28
CA ALA A 57 0.99 -1.56 6.16
C ALA A 57 1.03 -0.87 7.53
N HIS A 58 1.59 0.34 7.56
CA HIS A 58 1.57 1.21 8.73
C HIS A 58 0.13 1.60 9.10
N PRO A 59 -0.21 1.73 10.40
CA PRO A 59 -1.55 2.11 10.84
C PRO A 59 -2.12 3.36 10.15
N ILE A 60 -1.30 4.40 9.94
CA ILE A 60 -1.68 5.64 9.22
C ILE A 60 -2.30 5.37 7.84
N TYR A 61 -1.80 4.37 7.11
CA TYR A 61 -2.21 4.11 5.72
C TYR A 61 -3.19 2.93 5.58
N ARG A 62 -3.41 2.16 6.65
CA ARG A 62 -4.16 0.90 6.59
C ARG A 62 -5.62 1.13 6.17
N ASP A 63 -6.27 2.14 6.74
CA ASP A 63 -7.67 2.46 6.44
C ASP A 63 -7.84 2.90 4.97
N TYR A 64 -6.92 3.74 4.48
CA TYR A 64 -6.92 4.15 3.07
C TYR A 64 -6.79 2.94 2.13
N LEU A 65 -5.84 2.03 2.40
CA LEU A 65 -5.60 0.85 1.57
C LEU A 65 -6.79 -0.11 1.57
N GLN A 66 -7.46 -0.29 2.72
CA GLN A 66 -8.68 -1.09 2.81
C GLN A 66 -9.81 -0.47 1.99
N GLN A 67 -10.02 0.84 2.10
CA GLN A 67 -11.02 1.56 1.31
C GLN A 67 -10.73 1.51 -0.20
N TYR A 68 -9.45 1.56 -0.60
CA TYR A 68 -9.08 1.41 -2.01
C TYR A 68 -9.56 0.07 -2.58
N ILE A 69 -9.32 -1.04 -1.86
CA ILE A 69 -9.77 -2.38 -2.32
C ILE A 69 -11.30 -2.48 -2.31
N GLN A 70 -11.95 -1.99 -1.26
CA GLN A 70 -13.42 -2.05 -1.13
C GLN A 70 -14.15 -1.27 -2.23
N ASN A 71 -13.59 -0.14 -2.65
CA ASN A 71 -14.18 0.72 -3.69
C ASN A 71 -13.77 0.33 -5.11
N ALA A 72 -12.72 -0.48 -5.27
CA ALA A 72 -12.30 -0.97 -6.57
C ALA A 72 -13.31 -1.96 -7.15
N ARG A 73 -13.43 -1.97 -8.49
CA ARG A 73 -14.29 -2.92 -9.18
C ARG A 73 -13.83 -4.36 -8.89
N PHE A 74 -14.78 -5.23 -8.58
CA PHE A 74 -14.52 -6.66 -8.38
C PHE A 74 -13.91 -7.31 -9.63
N GLY A 75 -12.89 -8.15 -9.42
CA GLY A 75 -12.18 -8.88 -10.46
C GLY A 75 -11.07 -9.75 -9.86
N HIS A 76 -10.26 -10.37 -10.71
CA HIS A 76 -9.11 -11.17 -10.23
C HIS A 76 -8.12 -10.31 -9.43
N ILE A 77 -7.85 -9.09 -9.91
CA ILE A 77 -7.09 -8.06 -9.19
C ILE A 77 -7.99 -6.83 -9.07
N CYS A 78 -8.32 -6.43 -7.85
CA CYS A 78 -9.16 -5.26 -7.60
C CYS A 78 -8.32 -3.98 -7.75
N HIS A 79 -8.52 -3.29 -8.86
CA HIS A 79 -7.87 -2.00 -9.14
C HIS A 79 -8.87 -0.95 -9.61
N ASP A 80 -8.62 0.29 -9.18
CA ASP A 80 -9.22 1.50 -9.74
C ASP A 80 -8.13 2.29 -10.47
N LEU A 81 -8.13 2.22 -11.81
CA LEU A 81 -7.13 2.89 -12.65
C LEU A 81 -7.17 4.42 -12.53
N ARG A 82 -8.28 5.01 -12.04
CA ARG A 82 -8.37 6.46 -11.81
C ARG A 82 -7.59 6.89 -10.57
N ARG A 83 -7.40 5.97 -9.62
CA ARG A 83 -6.88 6.27 -8.27
C ARG A 83 -5.67 5.42 -7.86
N CYS A 84 -5.24 4.45 -8.67
CA CYS A 84 -4.15 3.54 -8.32
C CYS A 84 -2.80 4.24 -8.00
N PHE A 85 -2.59 5.43 -8.56
CA PHE A 85 -1.43 6.29 -8.28
C PHE A 85 -1.75 7.54 -7.44
N GLU A 86 -2.93 7.60 -6.80
CA GLU A 86 -3.37 8.76 -6.02
C GLU A 86 -2.38 9.12 -4.90
N LEU A 87 -1.87 8.15 -4.14
CA LEU A 87 -0.85 8.41 -3.11
C LEU A 87 0.41 9.09 -3.68
N HIS A 88 0.89 8.63 -4.83
CA HIS A 88 2.06 9.21 -5.48
C HIS A 88 1.78 10.63 -6.00
N ARG A 89 0.59 10.87 -6.55
CA ARG A 89 0.15 12.20 -6.98
C ARG A 89 0.06 13.16 -5.78
N ASN A 90 -0.54 12.71 -4.68
CA ASN A 90 -0.63 13.50 -3.45
C ASN A 90 0.75 13.86 -2.91
N LEU A 91 1.71 12.93 -2.95
CA LEU A 91 3.08 13.21 -2.54
C LEU A 91 3.73 14.32 -3.37
N LEU A 92 3.49 14.34 -4.69
CA LEU A 92 4.01 15.40 -5.57
C LEU A 92 3.35 16.76 -5.32
N GLU A 93 2.05 16.76 -5.03
CA GLU A 93 1.24 17.98 -4.91
C GLU A 93 1.33 18.60 -3.50
N TYR A 94 1.28 17.77 -2.46
CA TYR A 94 1.15 18.18 -1.06
C TYR A 94 2.36 17.83 -0.20
N GLY A 95 3.35 17.11 -0.74
CA GLY A 95 4.53 16.66 0.01
C GLY A 95 4.27 15.47 0.94
N ALA A 96 3.05 14.91 0.95
CA ALA A 96 2.66 13.73 1.71
C ALA A 96 1.65 12.88 0.92
N MET A 97 1.69 11.56 1.09
CA MET A 97 0.78 10.63 0.42
C MET A 97 -0.67 10.73 0.93
N LEU A 98 -0.85 11.04 2.21
CA LEU A 98 -2.14 11.42 2.81
C LEU A 98 -2.08 12.89 3.25
N PRO A 99 -2.71 13.82 2.52
CA PRO A 99 -2.64 15.25 2.80
C PRO A 99 -3.16 15.62 4.19
N ASP A 100 -4.23 14.94 4.64
CA ASP A 100 -4.89 15.22 5.91
C ASP A 100 -4.04 14.81 7.13
N VAL A 101 -3.13 13.85 6.98
CA VAL A 101 -2.25 13.39 8.07
C VAL A 101 -0.97 14.23 8.15
N GLY A 102 -0.60 14.91 7.06
CA GLY A 102 0.61 15.74 7.00
C GLY A 102 0.55 17.05 7.80
N GLN A 103 -0.63 17.44 8.29
CA GLN A 103 -0.83 18.70 9.01
C GLN A 103 -0.52 18.60 10.52
N ASP A 104 -0.55 17.40 11.10
CA ASP A 104 -0.41 17.19 12.55
C ASP A 104 1.00 16.76 13.00
N ILE A 105 1.98 16.67 12.08
CA ILE A 105 3.37 16.25 12.37
C ILE A 105 4.35 17.43 12.32
N ILE A 106 3.91 18.62 12.80
CA ILE A 106 4.77 19.81 12.98
C ILE A 106 4.87 20.14 14.46
#